data_AF-A0AAD5K4C6-F1
#
_entry.id   AF-A0AAD5K4C6-F1
#
_cell.length_a   1.000
_cell.length_b   1.000
_cell.length_c   1.000
_cell.angle_alpha   90.00
_cell.angle_beta   90.00
_cell.angle_gamma   90.00
#
_symmetry.space_group_name_H-M   'P 1'
#
loop_
_entity.id
_entity.type
_entity.pdbx_description
1 polymer ?
#
loop_
_entity_poly.entity_id
_entity_poly.type
_entity_poly.pdbx_seq_one_letter_code
_entity_poly.pdbx_strand_id
1 'polypeptide(L)'
;MRVMEKIQMHKFDDLRYQDVERTYEQKYRQRVERQIRIVKPDATQDEVDRFIDSDDSPQVFAQSLMHATRTNQARAVLSEVQTRHDDIKRIEKTITELHQLFMDMSMLVEQQGEVLTSAENNADQTVGQLKEGNSMIAKAILSAKATRHKKWCCLFLTIAICVMIAILVWWFGFGHPGVGDNNSSN
;
A
#
# COMPACT_ATOMS: atom_id res chain seq x y z
N MET A 1 -25.92 -26.66 -2.45
CA MET A 1 -25.02 -26.99 -3.58
C MET A 1 -23.64 -26.35 -3.44
N ARG A 2 -23.50 -25.01 -3.43
CA ARG A 2 -22.19 -24.31 -3.38
C ARG A 2 -21.27 -24.65 -2.19
N VAL A 3 -21.82 -25.04 -1.02
CA VAL A 3 -21.01 -25.42 0.16
C VAL A 3 -20.45 -26.84 0.06
N MET A 4 -21.23 -27.79 -0.49
CA MET A 4 -20.74 -29.16 -0.74
C MET A 4 -19.64 -29.17 -1.80
N GLU A 5 -19.74 -28.31 -2.82
CA GLU A 5 -18.72 -28.17 -3.87
C GLU A 5 -17.36 -27.70 -3.30
N LYS A 6 -17.36 -26.71 -2.39
CA LYS A 6 -16.13 -26.27 -1.71
C LYS A 6 -15.51 -27.35 -0.82
N ILE A 7 -16.33 -28.14 -0.11
CA ILE A 7 -15.85 -29.23 0.76
C ILE A 7 -15.25 -30.37 -0.08
N GLN A 8 -15.86 -30.70 -1.22
CA GLN A 8 -15.33 -31.69 -2.14
C GLN A 8 -14.02 -31.21 -2.80
N MET A 9 -13.94 -29.92 -3.14
CA MET A 9 -12.73 -29.30 -3.70
C MET A 9 -11.56 -29.34 -2.71
N HIS A 10 -11.77 -28.95 -1.44
CA HIS A 10 -10.72 -29.01 -0.43
C HIS A 10 -10.19 -30.43 -0.20
N LYS A 11 -11.10 -31.42 -0.14
CA LYS A 11 -10.72 -32.83 0.03
C LYS A 11 -9.97 -33.38 -1.19
N PHE A 12 -10.31 -32.89 -2.38
CA PHE A 12 -9.62 -33.25 -3.63
C PHE A 12 -8.20 -32.68 -3.67
N ASP A 13 -8.03 -31.42 -3.24
CA ASP A 13 -6.72 -30.77 -3.19
C ASP A 13 -5.81 -31.43 -2.13
N ASP A 14 -6.34 -31.80 -0.97
CA ASP A 14 -5.59 -32.54 0.06
C ASP A 14 -5.14 -33.92 -0.43
N LEU A 15 -5.99 -34.63 -1.19
CA LEU A 15 -5.65 -35.93 -1.78
C LEU A 15 -4.56 -35.81 -2.84
N ARG A 16 -4.61 -34.76 -3.68
CA ARG A 16 -3.58 -34.50 -4.68
C ARG A 16 -2.25 -34.11 -4.04
N TYR A 17 -2.28 -33.34 -2.97
CA TYR A 17 -1.08 -32.97 -2.24
C TYR A 17 -0.41 -34.21 -1.61
N GLN A 18 -1.19 -35.06 -0.95
CA GLN A 18 -0.70 -36.31 -0.36
C GLN A 18 -0.10 -37.28 -1.40
N ASP A 19 -0.70 -37.37 -2.59
CA ASP A 19 -0.19 -38.24 -3.67
C ASP A 19 1.15 -37.73 -4.23
N VAL A 20 1.26 -36.41 -4.39
CA VAL A 20 2.50 -35.75 -4.81
C VAL A 20 3.59 -35.98 -3.77
N GLU A 21 3.31 -35.72 -2.49
CA GLU A 21 4.25 -35.90 -1.38
C GLU A 21 4.79 -37.33 -1.31
N ARG A 22 3.90 -38.34 -1.35
CA ARG A 22 4.30 -39.76 -1.40
C ARG A 22 5.20 -40.08 -2.58
N THR A 23 4.90 -39.52 -3.76
CA THR A 23 5.72 -39.72 -4.96
C THR A 23 7.12 -39.12 -4.80
N TYR A 24 7.23 -37.97 -4.13
CA TYR A 24 8.52 -37.34 -3.83
C TYR A 24 9.33 -38.14 -2.82
N GLU A 25 8.72 -38.59 -1.72
CA GLU A 25 9.39 -39.44 -0.73
C GLU A 25 9.92 -40.74 -1.34
N GLN A 26 9.11 -41.40 -2.17
CA GLN A 26 9.52 -42.63 -2.87
C GLN A 26 10.72 -42.39 -3.78
N LYS A 27 10.70 -41.30 -4.57
CA LYS A 27 11.82 -40.93 -5.44
C LYS A 27 13.07 -40.58 -4.65
N TYR A 28 12.92 -39.94 -3.48
CA TYR A 28 14.03 -39.62 -2.59
C TYR A 28 14.65 -40.91 -2.02
N ARG A 29 13.85 -41.82 -1.45
CA ARG A 29 14.32 -43.13 -0.95
C ARG A 29 15.09 -43.92 -2.01
N GLN A 30 14.55 -44.00 -3.23
CA GLN A 30 15.22 -44.70 -4.34
C GLN A 30 16.58 -44.10 -4.72
N ARG A 31 16.74 -42.78 -4.62
CA ARG A 31 18.03 -42.11 -4.91
C ARG A 31 19.06 -42.44 -3.83
N VAL A 32 18.65 -42.37 -2.56
CA VAL A 32 19.53 -42.68 -1.42
C VAL A 32 19.93 -44.15 -1.44
N GLU A 33 19.00 -45.07 -1.69
CA GLU A 33 19.29 -46.50 -1.82
C GLU A 33 20.33 -46.78 -2.90
N ARG A 34 20.20 -46.17 -4.09
CA ARG A 34 21.20 -46.31 -5.17
C ARG A 34 22.57 -45.82 -4.71
N GLN A 35 22.64 -44.70 -4.01
CA GLN A 35 23.90 -44.14 -3.53
C GLN A 35 24.56 -45.03 -2.48
N ILE A 36 23.77 -45.63 -1.58
CA ILE A 36 24.26 -46.58 -0.57
C ILE A 36 24.79 -47.84 -1.25
N ARG A 37 24.06 -48.40 -2.22
CA ARG A 37 24.49 -49.61 -2.94
C ARG A 37 25.72 -49.42 -3.82
N ILE A 38 26.00 -48.19 -4.29
CA ILE A 38 27.25 -47.87 -4.99
C ILE A 38 28.46 -48.04 -4.05
N VAL A 39 28.31 -47.69 -2.77
CA VAL A 39 29.40 -47.75 -1.78
C VAL A 39 29.46 -49.11 -1.09
N LYS A 40 28.30 -49.72 -0.81
CA LYS A 40 28.16 -51.03 -0.16
C LYS A 40 27.18 -51.90 -0.96
N PRO A 41 27.67 -52.67 -1.94
CA PRO A 41 26.82 -53.49 -2.81
C PRO A 41 26.07 -54.61 -2.06
N ASP A 42 26.56 -55.01 -0.88
CA ASP A 42 25.96 -56.05 -0.03
C ASP A 42 24.98 -55.49 1.03
N ALA A 43 24.55 -54.23 0.90
CA ALA A 43 23.64 -53.61 1.86
C ALA A 43 22.22 -54.22 1.79
N THR A 44 21.76 -54.78 2.90
CA THR A 44 20.39 -55.31 3.08
C THR A 44 19.37 -54.16 3.12
N GLN A 45 18.11 -54.41 2.72
CA GLN A 45 17.07 -53.35 2.76
C GLN A 45 16.90 -52.74 4.16
N ASP A 46 16.99 -53.55 5.22
CA ASP A 46 16.92 -53.07 6.61
C ASP A 46 18.08 -52.14 7.01
N GLU A 47 19.24 -52.25 6.36
CA GLU A 47 20.34 -51.30 6.58
C GLU A 47 20.06 -49.99 5.84
N VAL A 48 19.59 -50.07 4.58
CA VAL A 48 19.21 -48.91 3.77
C VAL A 48 18.14 -48.07 4.47
N ASP A 49 17.09 -48.70 5.00
CA ASP A 49 16.02 -48.00 5.70
C ASP A 49 16.51 -47.32 6.98
N ARG A 50 17.43 -47.96 7.72
CA ARG A 50 18.07 -47.34 8.89
C ARG A 50 18.90 -46.11 8.53
N PHE A 51 19.58 -46.11 7.38
CA PHE A 51 20.34 -44.95 6.90
C PHE A 51 19.45 -43.81 6.40
N ILE A 52 18.26 -44.13 5.87
CA ILE A 52 17.28 -43.14 5.42
C ILE A 52 16.55 -42.52 6.61
N ASP A 53 16.23 -43.31 7.64
CA ASP A 53 15.51 -42.85 8.84
C ASP A 53 16.45 -42.20 9.87
N SER A 54 17.76 -42.45 9.79
CA SER A 54 18.74 -41.75 10.62
C SER A 54 19.03 -40.35 10.06
N ASP A 55 18.69 -39.32 10.82
CA ASP A 55 18.95 -37.90 10.51
C ASP A 55 20.47 -37.56 10.41
N ASP A 56 21.35 -38.47 10.84
CA ASP A 56 22.82 -38.37 10.87
C ASP A 56 23.52 -38.73 9.54
N SER A 57 22.90 -38.37 8.43
CA SER A 57 23.29 -38.77 7.07
C SER A 57 24.68 -38.31 6.54
N PRO A 58 25.35 -37.25 7.02
CA PRO A 58 26.65 -36.85 6.46
C PRO A 58 27.87 -37.57 7.07
N GLN A 59 27.93 -37.70 8.41
CA GLN A 59 29.13 -38.19 9.11
C GLN A 59 29.41 -39.67 8.82
N VAL A 60 28.38 -40.51 8.79
CA VAL A 60 28.54 -41.97 8.64
C VAL A 60 28.90 -42.35 7.20
N PHE A 61 28.41 -41.58 6.22
CA PHE A 61 28.79 -41.71 4.82
C PHE A 61 30.25 -41.28 4.58
N ALA A 62 30.67 -40.17 5.18
CA ALA A 62 32.05 -39.71 5.14
C ALA A 62 33.02 -40.74 5.77
N GLN A 63 32.64 -41.32 6.92
CA GLN A 63 33.46 -42.33 7.62
C GLN A 63 33.65 -43.60 6.79
N SER A 64 32.60 -44.05 6.09
CA SER A 64 32.65 -45.26 5.25
C SER A 64 33.49 -45.06 3.97
N LEU A 65 33.47 -43.86 3.39
CA LEU A 65 34.35 -43.48 2.28
C LEU A 65 35.83 -43.44 2.69
N MET A 66 36.13 -43.03 3.92
CA MET A 66 37.52 -43.02 4.41
C MET A 66 38.10 -44.42 4.59
N HIS A 67 37.27 -45.41 4.92
CA HIS A 67 37.73 -46.79 5.12
C HIS A 67 37.94 -47.57 3.80
N ALA A 68 37.23 -47.22 2.73
CA ALA A 68 37.22 -48.02 1.50
C ALA A 68 38.35 -47.71 0.50
N THR A 69 39.07 -46.57 0.61
CA THR A 69 40.05 -46.19 -0.43
C THR A 69 41.36 -45.69 0.17
N ARG A 70 42.43 -46.46 -0.07
CA ARG A 70 43.83 -46.23 0.32
C ARG A 70 44.28 -44.76 0.13
N THR A 71 44.40 -44.08 1.28
CA THR A 71 45.34 -43.02 1.72
C THR A 71 45.61 -41.78 0.83
N ASN A 72 45.66 -41.88 -0.49
CA ASN A 72 45.95 -40.75 -1.38
C ASN A 72 44.69 -40.16 -2.02
N GLN A 73 43.72 -40.99 -2.42
CA GLN A 73 42.42 -40.49 -2.92
C GLN A 73 41.56 -39.92 -1.79
N ALA A 74 41.55 -40.55 -0.61
CA ALA A 74 40.81 -40.05 0.56
C ALA A 74 41.27 -38.64 0.99
N ARG A 75 42.58 -38.34 0.92
CA ARG A 75 43.11 -36.99 1.20
C ARG A 75 42.71 -35.96 0.14
N ALA A 76 42.71 -36.34 -1.13
CA ALA A 76 42.27 -35.47 -2.22
C ALA A 76 40.77 -35.15 -2.09
N VAL A 77 39.94 -36.16 -1.84
CA VAL A 77 38.50 -36.02 -1.61
C VAL A 77 38.22 -35.17 -0.37
N LEU A 78 38.96 -35.36 0.72
CA LEU A 78 38.79 -34.58 1.95
C LEU A 78 39.15 -33.10 1.72
N SER A 79 40.21 -32.80 0.97
CA SER A 79 40.57 -31.42 0.58
C SER A 79 39.51 -30.77 -0.31
N GLU A 80 38.93 -31.52 -1.24
CA GLU A 80 37.86 -31.05 -2.11
C GLU A 80 36.58 -30.76 -1.31
N VAL A 81 36.21 -31.65 -0.40
CA VAL A 81 35.08 -31.46 0.52
C VAL A 81 35.30 -30.25 1.43
N GLN A 82 36.52 -30.05 1.94
CA GLN A 82 36.87 -28.89 2.75
C GLN A 82 36.69 -27.57 1.97
N THR A 83 37.13 -27.58 0.70
CA THR A 83 37.02 -26.40 -0.18
C THR A 83 35.56 -26.09 -0.51
N ARG A 84 34.77 -27.12 -0.84
CA ARG A 84 33.31 -27.01 -1.02
C ARG A 84 32.61 -26.48 0.22
N HIS A 85 33.03 -26.94 1.40
CA HIS A 85 32.47 -26.47 2.66
C HIS A 85 32.77 -24.99 2.89
N ASP A 86 33.99 -24.52 2.61
CA ASP A 86 34.34 -23.10 2.72
C ASP A 86 33.57 -22.23 1.73
N ASP A 87 33.36 -22.73 0.50
CA ASP A 87 32.51 -22.06 -0.48
C ASP A 87 31.04 -21.98 -0.03
N ILE A 88 30.49 -23.06 0.54
CA ILE A 88 29.15 -23.06 1.14
C ILE A 88 29.06 -22.07 2.29
N LYS A 89 30.08 -21.99 3.15
CA LYS A 89 30.13 -21.02 4.26
C LYS A 89 30.17 -19.58 3.76
N ARG A 90 30.85 -19.31 2.63
CA ARG A 90 30.80 -18.01 1.96
C ARG A 90 29.41 -17.69 1.43
N ILE A 91 28.73 -18.66 0.82
CA ILE A 91 27.36 -18.53 0.33
C ILE A 91 26.39 -18.26 1.49
N GLU A 92 26.51 -18.99 2.59
CA GLU A 92 25.72 -18.78 3.81
C GLU A 92 25.87 -17.34 4.32
N LYS A 93 27.11 -16.84 4.39
CA LYS A 93 27.38 -15.46 4.80
C LYS A 93 26.72 -14.45 3.86
N THR A 94 26.79 -14.65 2.54
CA THR A 94 26.16 -13.75 1.56
C THR A 94 24.64 -13.81 1.62
N ILE A 95 24.04 -14.98 1.85
CA ILE A 95 22.59 -15.12 2.05
C ILE A 95 22.15 -14.40 3.33
N THR A 96 22.94 -14.49 4.39
CA THR A 96 22.66 -13.81 5.66
C THR A 96 22.70 -12.29 5.49
N GLU A 97 23.72 -11.77 4.79
CA GLU A 97 23.82 -10.35 4.44
C GLU A 97 22.65 -9.89 3.55
N LEU A 98 22.24 -10.72 2.57
CA LEU A 98 21.09 -10.44 1.70
C LEU A 98 19.77 -10.43 2.49
N HIS A 99 19.58 -11.37 3.42
CA HIS A 99 18.41 -11.42 4.30
C HIS A 99 18.31 -10.16 5.15
N GLN A 100 19.43 -9.70 5.71
CA GLN A 100 19.48 -8.45 6.45
C GLN A 100 19.11 -7.25 5.56
N LEU A 101 19.63 -7.16 4.33
CA LEU A 101 19.24 -6.14 3.36
C LEU A 101 17.74 -6.19 3.01
N PHE A 102 17.15 -7.37 2.90
CA PHE A 102 15.72 -7.52 2.63
C PHE A 102 14.85 -7.06 3.81
N MET A 103 15.28 -7.32 5.05
CA MET A 103 14.62 -6.84 6.26
C MET A 103 14.72 -5.31 6.37
N ASP A 104 15.90 -4.74 6.13
CA ASP A 104 16.10 -3.28 6.12
C ASP A 104 15.26 -2.61 5.02
N MET A 105 15.18 -3.22 3.83
CA MET A 105 14.30 -2.75 2.75
C MET A 105 12.82 -2.81 3.15
N SER A 106 12.39 -3.90 3.79
CA SER A 106 11.01 -4.05 4.26
C SER A 106 10.66 -2.97 5.29
N MET A 107 11.57 -2.66 6.22
CA MET A 107 11.42 -1.59 7.20
C MET A 107 11.35 -0.20 6.54
N LEU A 108 12.20 0.07 5.54
CA LEU A 108 12.18 1.33 4.79
C LEU A 108 10.91 1.50 3.95
N VAL A 109 10.36 0.43 3.38
CA VAL A 109 9.08 0.45 2.65
C VAL A 109 7.92 0.67 3.62
N GLU A 110 7.94 0.03 4.80
CA GLU A 110 6.94 0.27 5.85
C GLU A 110 6.97 1.73 6.33
N GLN A 111 8.15 2.31 6.55
CA GLN A 111 8.31 3.75 6.83
C GLN A 111 7.83 4.65 5.67
N GLN A 112 7.96 4.20 4.42
CA GLN A 112 7.47 4.95 3.25
C GLN A 112 5.95 4.85 3.03
N GLY A 113 5.23 4.02 3.78
CA GLY A 113 3.76 3.93 3.73
C GLY A 113 3.03 5.23 4.09
N GLU A 114 3.65 6.11 4.88
CA GLU A 114 3.05 7.38 5.32
C GLU A 114 3.14 8.49 4.26
N VAL A 115 4.08 8.39 3.31
CA VAL A 115 4.27 9.40 2.25
C VAL A 115 3.20 9.30 1.17
N LEU A 116 2.69 8.10 0.88
CA LEU A 116 1.59 7.92 -0.08
C LEU A 116 0.27 8.49 0.46
N THR A 117 0.00 8.29 1.76
CA THR A 117 -1.17 8.83 2.45
C THR A 117 -1.18 10.37 2.44
N SER A 118 0.00 11.00 2.53
CA SER A 118 0.14 12.46 2.49
C SER A 118 -0.11 13.04 1.09
N ALA A 119 0.29 12.34 0.03
CA ALA A 119 0.01 12.76 -1.35
C ALA A 119 -1.48 12.62 -1.69
N GLU A 120 -2.11 11.51 -1.31
CA GLU A 120 -3.56 11.32 -1.46
C GLU A 120 -4.35 12.32 -0.62
N ASN A 121 -4.00 12.54 0.66
CA ASN A 121 -4.65 13.57 1.48
C ASN A 121 -4.48 14.98 0.92
N ASN A 122 -3.29 15.35 0.43
CA ASN A 122 -3.08 16.66 -0.17
C ASN A 122 -3.86 16.81 -1.49
N ALA A 123 -3.97 15.75 -2.29
CA ALA A 123 -4.80 15.75 -3.49
C ALA A 123 -6.29 15.90 -3.14
N ASP A 124 -6.80 15.14 -2.17
CA ASP A 124 -8.20 15.19 -1.73
C ASP A 124 -8.55 16.54 -1.08
N GLN A 125 -7.64 17.09 -0.26
CA GLN A 125 -7.79 18.44 0.29
C GLN A 125 -7.78 19.51 -0.79
N THR A 126 -6.93 19.39 -1.81
CA THR A 126 -6.90 20.33 -2.94
C THR A 126 -8.20 20.28 -3.74
N VAL A 127 -8.74 19.08 -3.99
CA VAL A 127 -10.04 18.91 -4.67
C VAL A 127 -11.18 19.49 -3.82
N GLY A 128 -11.17 19.27 -2.50
CA GLY A 128 -12.12 19.87 -1.57
C GLY A 128 -12.08 21.40 -1.57
N GLN A 129 -10.89 21.99 -1.47
CA GLN A 129 -10.67 23.44 -1.47
C GLN A 129 -11.07 24.08 -2.81
N LEU A 130 -10.82 23.42 -3.94
CA LEU A 130 -11.28 23.91 -5.25
C LEU A 130 -12.81 23.93 -5.36
N LYS A 131 -13.49 22.92 -4.83
CA LYS A 131 -14.96 22.85 -4.81
C LYS A 131 -15.56 23.94 -3.92
N GLU A 132 -14.99 24.15 -2.74
CA GLU A 132 -15.42 25.20 -1.83
C GLU A 132 -15.11 26.61 -2.38
N GLY A 133 -13.94 26.79 -3.00
CA GLY A 133 -13.55 27.99 -3.72
C GLY A 133 -14.52 28.35 -4.85
N ASN A 134 -14.93 27.38 -5.66
CA ASN A 134 -15.91 27.60 -6.72
C ASN A 134 -17.29 28.02 -6.17
N SER A 135 -17.72 27.44 -5.04
CA SER A 135 -18.94 27.85 -4.34
C SER A 135 -18.84 29.28 -3.78
N MET A 136 -17.70 29.64 -3.20
CA MET A 136 -17.45 31.00 -2.71
C MET A 136 -17.43 32.02 -3.84
N ILE A 137 -16.81 31.69 -4.99
CA ILE A 137 -16.84 32.54 -6.19
C ILE A 137 -18.28 32.71 -6.69
N ALA A 138 -19.07 31.65 -6.76
CA ALA A 138 -20.47 31.72 -7.15
C ALA A 138 -21.29 32.61 -6.20
N LYS A 139 -21.12 32.46 -4.88
CA LYS A 139 -21.76 33.32 -3.87
C LYS A 139 -21.28 34.77 -3.97
N ALA A 140 -20.00 35.00 -4.24
CA ALA A 140 -19.44 36.34 -4.41
C ALA A 140 -20.02 37.04 -5.65
N ILE A 141 -20.21 36.31 -6.76
CA ILE A 141 -20.87 36.84 -7.98
C ILE A 141 -22.32 37.23 -7.67
N LEU A 142 -23.08 36.38 -6.97
CA LEU A 142 -24.47 36.67 -6.59
C LEU A 142 -24.56 37.86 -5.63
N SER A 143 -23.68 37.92 -4.63
CA SER A 143 -23.62 39.03 -3.65
C SER A 143 -23.18 40.36 -4.31
N ALA A 144 -22.20 40.31 -5.21
CA ALA A 144 -21.74 41.47 -5.96
C ALA A 144 -22.86 42.03 -6.86
N LYS A 145 -23.66 41.16 -7.50
CA LYS A 145 -24.83 41.56 -8.29
C LYS A 145 -25.90 42.22 -7.42
N ALA A 146 -26.23 41.63 -6.27
CA ALA A 146 -27.25 42.17 -5.35
C ALA A 146 -26.85 43.52 -4.73
N THR A 147 -25.55 43.75 -4.50
CA THR A 147 -25.04 44.99 -3.89
C THR A 147 -25.25 46.22 -4.80
N ARG A 148 -25.27 46.05 -6.13
CA ARG A 148 -25.49 47.16 -7.07
C ARG A 148 -26.88 47.79 -6.93
N HIS A 149 -27.92 46.98 -6.73
CA HIS A 149 -29.29 47.48 -6.54
C HIS A 149 -29.47 48.22 -5.21
N LYS A 150 -28.80 47.77 -4.13
CA LYS A 150 -28.84 48.44 -2.83
C LYS A 150 -28.20 49.83 -2.85
N LYS A 151 -27.10 50.00 -3.61
CA LYS A 151 -26.45 51.30 -3.79
C LYS A 151 -27.37 52.32 -4.49
N TRP A 152 -28.10 51.89 -5.53
CA TRP A 152 -29.04 52.75 -6.24
C TRP A 152 -30.25 53.11 -5.38
N CYS A 153 -30.79 52.15 -4.62
CA CYS A 153 -31.89 52.41 -3.69
C CYS A 153 -31.52 53.46 -2.61
N CYS A 154 -30.32 53.33 -2.03
CA CYS A 154 -29.82 54.30 -1.05
C CYS A 154 -29.65 55.71 -1.65
N LEU A 155 -29.13 55.80 -2.89
CA LEU A 155 -28.96 57.06 -3.61
C LEU A 155 -30.32 57.75 -3.89
N PHE A 156 -31.32 57.00 -4.35
CA PHE A 156 -32.66 57.57 -4.56
C PHE A 156 -33.30 58.06 -3.25
N LEU A 157 -33.12 57.31 -2.15
CA LEU A 157 -33.62 57.71 -0.83
C LEU A 157 -32.98 59.02 -0.36
N THR A 158 -31.65 59.18 -0.51
CA THR A 158 -30.97 60.42 -0.10
C THR A 158 -31.39 61.61 -0.96
N ILE A 159 -31.54 61.45 -2.28
CA ILE A 159 -32.06 62.50 -3.16
C ILE A 159 -33.47 62.92 -2.74
N ALA A 160 -34.36 61.96 -2.47
CA ALA A 160 -35.73 62.25 -2.07
C ALA A 160 -35.79 63.10 -0.78
N ILE A 161 -34.95 62.78 0.22
CA ILE A 161 -34.85 63.56 1.47
C ILE A 161 -34.35 64.98 1.19
N CYS A 162 -33.31 65.14 0.36
CA CYS A 162 -32.80 66.46 -0.01
C CYS A 162 -33.85 67.34 -0.71
N VAL A 163 -34.65 66.75 -1.61
CA VAL A 163 -35.75 67.46 -2.30
C VAL A 163 -36.82 67.90 -1.31
N MET A 164 -37.21 67.04 -0.36
CA MET A 164 -38.18 67.40 0.68
C MET A 164 -37.70 68.59 1.53
N ILE A 165 -36.42 68.61 1.91
CA ILE A 165 -35.84 69.74 2.67
C ILE A 165 -35.81 71.00 1.81
N ALA A 166 -35.44 70.91 0.53
CA ALA A 166 -35.42 72.06 -0.38
C ALA A 166 -36.83 72.67 -0.56
N ILE A 167 -37.87 71.84 -0.67
CA ILE A 167 -39.26 72.31 -0.75
C ILE A 167 -39.68 72.99 0.55
N LEU A 168 -39.32 72.45 1.71
CA LEU A 168 -39.65 73.08 2.99
C LEU A 168 -38.93 74.43 3.18
N VAL A 169 -37.65 74.52 2.80
CA VAL A 169 -36.89 75.78 2.83
C VAL A 169 -37.43 76.78 1.81
N TRP A 170 -37.84 76.32 0.62
CA TRP A 170 -38.49 77.18 -0.38
C TRP A 170 -39.85 77.67 0.14
N TRP A 171 -40.69 76.79 0.68
CA TRP A 171 -42.00 77.13 1.24
C TRP A 171 -41.90 78.08 2.44
N PHE A 172 -40.87 77.90 3.28
CA PHE A 172 -40.65 78.70 4.48
C PHE A 172 -39.89 80.01 4.22
N GLY A 173 -38.93 79.99 3.30
CA GLY A 173 -38.06 81.13 2.97
C GLY A 173 -38.63 82.04 1.88
N PHE A 174 -39.33 81.47 0.90
CA PHE A 174 -40.17 82.20 -0.06
C PHE A 174 -41.61 82.14 0.44
N GLY A 175 -41.93 83.02 1.39
CA GLY A 175 -43.29 83.18 1.90
C GLY A 175 -44.33 83.23 0.78
N HIS A 176 -45.40 82.46 0.98
CA HIS A 176 -46.61 82.31 0.19
C HIS A 176 -46.91 83.51 -0.74
N PRO A 177 -46.85 83.39 -2.09
CA PRO A 177 -47.49 84.35 -2.98
C PRO A 177 -49.00 84.27 -2.75
N GLY A 178 -49.59 85.37 -2.27
CA GLY A 178 -50.95 85.46 -1.75
C GLY A 178 -52.03 84.81 -2.61
N VAL A 179 -52.94 84.07 -1.97
CA VAL A 179 -54.28 83.82 -2.51
C VAL A 179 -54.93 85.19 -2.67
N GLY A 180 -55.22 85.57 -3.93
CA GLY A 180 -55.88 86.82 -4.26
C GLY A 180 -57.27 86.87 -3.65
N ASP A 181 -57.51 87.92 -2.87
CA ASP A 181 -58.80 88.26 -2.30
C ASP A 181 -59.60 89.02 -3.38
N ASN A 182 -60.45 88.30 -4.11
CA ASN A 182 -61.41 88.88 -5.06
C ASN A 182 -62.70 89.21 -4.32
N ASN A 183 -62.69 90.32 -3.56
CA ASN A 183 -63.90 90.94 -3.07
C ASN A 183 -64.49 91.87 -4.14
N SER A 184 -65.50 91.38 -4.86
CA SER A 184 -66.39 92.18 -5.67
C SER A 184 -67.40 92.88 -4.75
N SER A 185 -67.20 94.17 -4.52
CA SER A 185 -68.21 95.05 -3.92
C SER A 185 -68.52 96.23 -4.84
N ASN A 186 -69.73 96.18 -5.39
CA ASN A 186 -70.48 97.17 -6.20
C ASN A 186 -69.91 97.65 -7.53
#